data_AF-A0A7S4QDM4-F1
#
_entry.id   AF-A0A7S4QDM4-F1
#
_cell.length_a   1.000
_cell.length_b   1.000
_cell.length_c   1.000
_cell.angle_alpha   90.00
_cell.angle_beta   90.00
_cell.angle_gamma   90.00
#
_symmetry.space_group_name_H-M   'P 1'
#
loop_
_entity.id
_entity.type
_entity.pdbx_description
1 polymer ?
#
loop_
_entity_poly.entity_id
_entity_poly.type
_entity_poly.pdbx_seq_one_letter_code
_entity_poly.pdbx_strand_id
1 'polypeptide(L)'
;AGLRGPRAAAARVRAPEEFVNVLAGASGGQSAGTHHSSGNTLPLVARPWGFNHWAPQTTDERTSWWFDAGADTFRGIRCTHQPSPWIGDYGWFLLRPLTGFSGDEWLGFTSYRQEGTLQPHRMDLTLGPCGVRLELAPTAHGAILRVTFPPSMAPEQRRICAWVPPGADKDEDERHAKAAGRATGRCRAGAEGIDLESRRFAGGVPAGADFALHARLEADGLRAVEDPPECFELDAQYEPMNMAGQGRSAETSAARCQARCGGVRGCAHFTFWPDGGCHL
;
A
#
# COMPACT_ATOMS: atom_id res chain seq x y z
N ALA A 1 -46.01 -40.52 12.45
CA ALA A 1 -46.10 -39.34 13.33
C ALA A 1 -44.67 -38.89 13.68
N GLY A 2 -44.20 -37.80 13.08
CA GLY A 2 -42.84 -37.29 13.31
C GLY A 2 -42.80 -36.41 14.55
N LEU A 3 -42.05 -36.83 15.57
CA LEU A 3 -41.74 -36.02 16.75
C LEU A 3 -40.78 -34.89 16.35
N ARG A 4 -41.32 -33.74 15.91
CA ARG A 4 -40.59 -32.48 15.96
C ARG A 4 -40.72 -31.93 17.38
N GLY A 5 -39.71 -32.17 18.21
CA GLY A 5 -39.57 -31.47 19.48
C GLY A 5 -39.50 -29.95 19.26
N PRO A 6 -39.84 -29.14 20.28
CA PRO A 6 -39.78 -27.69 20.16
C PRO A 6 -38.35 -27.29 19.79
N ARG A 7 -38.17 -26.64 18.63
CA ARG A 7 -36.92 -25.98 18.28
C ARG A 7 -36.67 -24.96 19.37
N ALA A 8 -35.67 -25.19 20.23
CA ALA A 8 -35.16 -24.15 21.11
C ALA A 8 -34.86 -22.92 20.23
N ALA A 9 -35.49 -21.78 20.55
CA ALA A 9 -35.20 -20.55 19.84
C ALA A 9 -33.69 -20.29 20.00
N ALA A 10 -32.95 -20.30 18.89
CA ALA A 10 -31.52 -20.02 18.93
C ALA A 10 -31.32 -18.67 19.62
N ALA A 11 -30.48 -18.65 20.67
CA ALA A 11 -30.17 -17.43 21.38
C ALA A 11 -29.61 -16.40 20.38
N ARG A 12 -30.19 -15.20 20.34
CA ARG A 12 -29.71 -14.12 19.47
C ARG A 12 -28.36 -13.66 20.01
N VAL A 13 -27.28 -13.93 19.28
CA VAL A 13 -25.96 -13.36 19.54
C VAL A 13 -26.01 -11.87 19.17
N ARG A 14 -25.67 -10.99 20.11
CA ARG A 14 -25.49 -9.56 19.85
C ARG A 14 -24.09 -9.35 19.28
N ALA A 15 -23.96 -8.46 18.29
CA ALA A 15 -22.70 -8.14 17.62
C ALA A 15 -21.87 -9.40 17.23
N PRO A 16 -22.45 -10.35 16.45
CA PRO A 16 -21.74 -11.58 16.06
C PRO A 16 -20.40 -11.32 15.35
N GLU A 17 -20.24 -10.16 14.73
CA GLU A 17 -19.00 -9.70 14.10
C GLU A 17 -17.83 -9.54 15.08
N GLU A 18 -18.07 -9.34 16.38
CA GLU A 18 -17.01 -9.22 17.40
C GLU A 18 -16.31 -10.56 17.66
N PHE A 19 -16.94 -11.68 17.32
CA PHE A 19 -16.36 -13.02 17.48
C PHE A 19 -15.47 -13.44 16.30
N VAL A 20 -15.44 -12.65 15.22
CA VAL A 20 -14.71 -13.01 14.01
C VAL A 20 -13.25 -12.61 14.15
N ASN A 21 -12.37 -13.61 14.25
CA ASN A 21 -10.93 -13.41 14.15
C ASN A 21 -10.47 -13.49 12.68
N VAL A 22 -10.26 -12.34 12.04
CA VAL A 22 -9.77 -12.30 10.65
C VAL A 22 -8.32 -12.73 10.49
N LEU A 23 -7.54 -12.82 11.58
CA LEU A 23 -6.15 -13.31 11.55
C LEU A 23 -6.05 -14.84 11.61
N ALA A 24 -7.16 -15.54 11.81
CA ALA A 24 -7.15 -17.00 11.91
C ALA A 24 -6.67 -17.62 10.59
N GLY A 25 -5.50 -18.28 10.64
CA GLY A 25 -4.85 -18.93 9.48
C GLY A 25 -3.93 -18.02 8.65
N ALA A 26 -3.69 -16.80 9.12
CA ALA A 26 -2.90 -15.77 8.43
C ALA A 26 -1.47 -15.61 9.01
N SER A 27 -0.94 -16.65 9.67
CA SER A 27 0.39 -16.66 10.29
C SER A 27 1.37 -17.55 9.53
N GLY A 28 2.63 -17.14 9.50
CA GLY A 28 3.76 -17.93 8.99
C GLY A 28 4.38 -17.43 7.69
N GLY A 29 3.74 -16.45 7.03
CA GLY A 29 4.28 -15.77 5.85
C GLY A 29 4.74 -16.72 4.75
N GLN A 30 5.70 -16.27 3.94
CA GLN A 30 6.27 -17.05 2.84
C GLN A 30 7.00 -18.31 3.34
N SER A 31 7.80 -18.19 4.40
CA SER A 31 8.72 -19.24 4.86
C SER A 31 7.99 -20.47 5.40
N ALA A 32 6.86 -20.29 6.08
CA ALA A 32 6.03 -21.42 6.50
C ALA A 32 4.97 -21.76 5.44
N GLY A 33 4.35 -20.76 4.82
CA GLY A 33 3.16 -20.94 3.99
C GLY A 33 3.34 -21.81 2.74
N THR A 34 4.57 -21.87 2.20
CA THR A 34 4.92 -22.75 1.07
C THR A 34 5.02 -24.22 1.45
N HIS A 35 5.30 -24.54 2.72
CA HIS A 35 5.56 -25.90 3.19
C HIS A 35 4.49 -26.43 4.14
N HIS A 36 3.86 -25.53 4.92
CA HIS A 36 2.91 -25.85 5.97
C HIS A 36 1.83 -24.78 6.06
N SER A 37 0.57 -25.19 5.89
CA SER A 37 -0.58 -24.28 5.97
C SER A 37 -1.24 -24.36 7.35
N SER A 38 -1.44 -23.20 7.98
CA SER A 38 -2.35 -23.02 9.12
C SER A 38 -3.75 -22.53 8.69
N GLY A 39 -3.99 -22.44 7.38
CA GLY A 39 -5.20 -21.90 6.75
C GLY A 39 -4.90 -21.19 5.43
N ASN A 40 -3.73 -20.52 5.31
CA ASN A 40 -3.37 -19.69 4.17
C ASN A 40 -4.43 -18.63 3.86
N THR A 41 -4.97 -18.03 4.92
CA THR A 41 -5.97 -16.95 4.83
C THR A 41 -5.27 -15.59 4.84
N LEU A 42 -6.04 -14.57 4.46
CA LEU A 42 -5.66 -13.17 4.57
C LEU A 42 -6.62 -12.48 5.54
N PRO A 43 -6.19 -11.44 6.28
CA PRO A 43 -7.06 -10.70 7.19
C PRO A 43 -7.94 -9.69 6.44
N LEU A 44 -8.86 -10.23 5.63
CA LEU A 44 -9.69 -9.45 4.73
C LEU A 44 -10.73 -8.64 5.50
N VAL A 45 -10.70 -7.32 5.28
CA VAL A 45 -11.74 -6.38 5.71
C VAL A 45 -12.56 -6.00 4.49
N ALA A 46 -13.82 -6.42 4.47
CA ALA A 46 -14.65 -6.38 3.28
C ALA A 46 -16.15 -6.48 3.60
N ARG A 47 -16.97 -6.08 2.64
CA ARG A 47 -18.37 -6.51 2.60
C ARG A 47 -18.43 -8.00 2.21
N PRO A 48 -19.44 -8.76 2.68
CA PRO A 48 -19.69 -10.10 2.15
C PRO A 48 -19.81 -10.04 0.62
N TRP A 49 -18.98 -10.81 -0.09
CA TRP A 49 -18.88 -10.83 -1.56
C TRP A 49 -18.58 -9.46 -2.19
N GLY A 50 -17.85 -8.61 -1.48
CA GLY A 50 -17.33 -7.36 -2.04
C GLY A 50 -16.41 -7.64 -3.24
N PHE A 51 -16.40 -6.73 -4.20
CA PHE A 51 -15.46 -6.76 -5.32
C PHE A 51 -14.03 -6.51 -4.80
N ASN A 52 -13.86 -5.48 -3.96
CA ASN A 52 -12.57 -5.15 -3.36
C ASN A 52 -12.47 -5.69 -1.94
N HIS A 53 -11.36 -6.37 -1.63
CA HIS A 53 -10.97 -6.70 -0.26
C HIS A 53 -9.76 -5.87 0.17
N TRP A 54 -9.66 -5.60 1.47
CA TRP A 54 -8.60 -4.78 2.05
C TRP A 54 -7.85 -5.55 3.13
N ALA A 55 -6.52 -5.50 3.13
CA ALA A 55 -5.70 -6.08 4.19
C ALA A 55 -4.38 -5.32 4.37
N PRO A 56 -3.79 -5.29 5.57
CA PRO A 56 -2.39 -4.88 5.74
C PRO A 56 -1.46 -5.80 4.94
N GLN A 57 -0.39 -5.25 4.37
CA GLN A 57 0.72 -5.99 3.78
C GLN A 57 1.95 -5.87 4.69
N THR A 58 2.70 -6.96 4.88
CA THR A 58 3.84 -7.00 5.81
C THR A 58 5.20 -7.17 5.11
N THR A 59 5.25 -7.68 3.88
CA THR A 59 6.48 -7.75 3.08
C THR A 59 6.33 -7.05 1.73
N ASP A 60 7.42 -6.48 1.23
CA ASP A 60 7.57 -5.90 -0.10
C ASP A 60 8.11 -6.90 -1.12
N GLU A 61 8.49 -8.10 -0.66
CA GLU A 61 8.83 -9.21 -1.53
C GLU A 61 7.66 -9.55 -2.46
N ARG A 62 8.00 -9.90 -3.70
CA ARG A 62 7.03 -10.36 -4.70
C ARG A 62 6.61 -11.79 -4.41
N THR A 63 5.67 -11.93 -3.48
CA THR A 63 5.10 -13.21 -3.09
C THR A 63 3.57 -13.13 -2.94
N SER A 64 2.89 -14.28 -3.08
CA SER A 64 1.50 -14.45 -2.69
C SER A 64 1.29 -14.57 -1.17
N TRP A 65 2.34 -14.81 -0.38
CA TRP A 65 2.30 -14.76 1.10
C TRP A 65 2.77 -13.40 1.61
N TRP A 66 2.13 -12.34 1.14
CA TRP A 66 2.50 -10.96 1.39
C TRP A 66 2.06 -10.42 2.77
N PHE A 67 1.31 -11.22 3.53
CA PHE A 67 0.91 -10.92 4.91
C PHE A 67 1.37 -12.04 5.86
N ASP A 68 1.80 -11.65 7.05
CA ASP A 68 2.06 -12.54 8.18
C ASP A 68 1.64 -11.84 9.48
N ALA A 69 0.72 -12.45 10.22
CA ALA A 69 0.29 -11.94 11.52
C ALA A 69 1.46 -11.86 12.53
N GLY A 70 2.50 -12.69 12.37
CA GLY A 70 3.69 -12.68 13.20
C GLY A 70 4.71 -11.60 12.86
N ALA A 71 4.57 -10.90 11.73
CA ALA A 71 5.51 -9.87 11.32
C ALA A 71 5.49 -8.66 12.28
N ASP A 72 6.60 -7.94 12.32
CA ASP A 72 6.73 -6.61 12.92
C ASP A 72 6.70 -5.50 11.86
N THR A 73 6.66 -5.85 10.58
CA THR A 73 6.69 -4.92 9.47
C THR A 73 5.31 -4.57 8.93
N PHE A 74 5.17 -3.33 8.44
CA PHE A 74 4.01 -2.90 7.66
C PHE A 74 4.42 -2.12 6.43
N ARG A 75 3.79 -2.48 5.32
CA ARG A 75 4.10 -2.02 3.97
C ARG A 75 2.99 -1.19 3.35
N GLY A 76 1.87 -1.05 4.03
CA GLY A 76 0.67 -0.36 3.54
C GLY A 76 -0.58 -1.23 3.64
N ILE A 77 -1.69 -0.63 3.24
CA ILE A 77 -2.96 -1.33 3.04
C ILE A 77 -3.07 -1.72 1.57
N ARG A 78 -3.26 -3.01 1.32
CA ARG A 78 -3.46 -3.58 0.00
C ARG A 78 -4.95 -3.67 -0.30
N CYS A 79 -5.37 -3.09 -1.43
CA CYS A 79 -6.58 -3.52 -2.11
C CYS A 79 -6.23 -4.79 -2.90
N THR A 80 -6.89 -5.91 -2.63
CA THR A 80 -6.52 -7.23 -3.15
C THR A 80 -7.72 -7.98 -3.69
N HIS A 81 -7.44 -8.86 -4.65
CA HIS A 81 -8.37 -9.83 -5.21
C HIS A 81 -7.84 -11.26 -5.09
N GLN A 82 -6.80 -11.48 -4.27
CA GLN A 82 -6.15 -12.78 -4.11
C GLN A 82 -7.11 -13.77 -3.44
N PRO A 83 -7.50 -14.86 -4.11
CA PRO A 83 -8.38 -15.86 -3.51
C PRO A 83 -7.60 -16.93 -2.74
N SER A 84 -6.34 -17.17 -3.11
CA SER A 84 -5.41 -18.06 -2.42
C SER A 84 -3.97 -17.73 -2.84
N PRO A 85 -2.95 -18.12 -2.05
CA PRO A 85 -1.57 -17.86 -2.45
C PRO A 85 -1.14 -18.61 -3.71
N TRP A 86 -1.82 -19.71 -4.06
CA TRP A 86 -1.51 -20.53 -5.24
C TRP A 86 -2.04 -19.92 -6.54
N ILE A 87 -3.12 -19.16 -6.45
CA ILE A 87 -3.68 -18.42 -7.59
C ILE A 87 -2.97 -17.07 -7.74
N GLY A 88 -2.55 -16.47 -6.63
CA GLY A 88 -1.96 -15.13 -6.64
C GLY A 88 -3.01 -14.03 -6.77
N ASP A 89 -2.52 -12.80 -6.94
CA ASP A 89 -3.34 -11.59 -6.91
C ASP A 89 -3.35 -10.89 -8.28
N TYR A 90 -4.41 -10.12 -8.54
CA TYR A 90 -4.56 -9.32 -9.75
C TYR A 90 -5.19 -7.97 -9.42
N GLY A 91 -4.98 -6.97 -10.28
CA GLY A 91 -5.58 -5.64 -10.09
C GLY A 91 -5.41 -5.08 -8.68
N TRP A 92 -4.24 -5.21 -8.08
CA TRP A 92 -4.01 -4.81 -6.68
C TRP A 92 -3.13 -3.58 -6.60
N PHE A 93 -3.29 -2.80 -5.52
CA PHE A 93 -2.48 -1.61 -5.24
C PHE A 93 -2.30 -1.43 -3.73
N LEU A 94 -1.30 -0.64 -3.35
CA LEU A 94 -1.00 -0.29 -1.96
C LEU A 94 -1.28 1.19 -1.69
N LEU A 95 -1.88 1.45 -0.53
CA LEU A 95 -1.95 2.79 0.08
C LEU A 95 -1.05 2.82 1.30
N ARG A 96 -0.11 3.77 1.33
CA ARG A 96 0.94 3.87 2.36
C ARG A 96 0.94 5.26 2.98
N PRO A 97 0.57 5.42 4.25
CA PRO A 97 0.90 6.65 4.97
C PRO A 97 2.42 6.70 5.13
N LEU A 98 3.06 7.77 4.65
CA LEU A 98 4.50 7.99 4.80
C LEU A 98 4.77 8.96 5.95
N THR A 99 5.97 8.83 6.52
CA THR A 99 6.44 9.65 7.62
C THR A 99 7.74 10.34 7.25
N GLY A 100 7.79 11.02 6.10
CA GLY A 100 8.86 11.97 5.76
C GLY A 100 10.31 11.45 5.73
N PHE A 101 10.55 10.15 5.82
CA PHE A 101 11.88 9.51 5.83
C PHE A 101 12.01 8.58 4.64
N SER A 102 12.01 9.13 3.44
CA SER A 102 12.26 8.43 2.18
C SER A 102 13.39 7.40 2.21
N GLY A 103 13.10 6.15 2.47
CA GLY A 103 14.10 5.08 2.46
C GLY A 103 13.46 3.90 3.17
N ASP A 104 13.13 2.84 2.42
CA ASP A 104 12.50 1.62 2.93
C ASP A 104 11.57 1.87 4.14
N GLU A 105 10.61 2.79 3.97
CA GLU A 105 9.74 3.29 5.05
C GLU A 105 8.75 2.20 5.46
N TRP A 106 9.25 1.30 6.28
CA TRP A 106 8.48 0.34 7.00
C TRP A 106 8.00 1.01 8.28
N LEU A 107 6.69 1.03 8.50
CA LEU A 107 6.17 1.36 9.82
C LEU A 107 6.41 0.12 10.67
N GLY A 108 7.58 0.07 11.31
CA GLY A 108 8.11 -1.11 12.00
C GLY A 108 7.35 -1.52 13.26
N PHE A 109 6.30 -0.80 13.64
CA PHE A 109 5.36 -1.25 14.65
C PHE A 109 3.95 -0.99 14.17
N THR A 110 3.07 -1.97 14.34
CA THR A 110 1.65 -1.80 14.04
C THR A 110 0.79 -2.52 15.06
N SER A 111 -0.43 -2.00 15.20
CA SER A 111 -1.42 -2.57 16.10
C SER A 111 -2.26 -3.68 15.48
N TYR A 112 -1.99 -4.21 14.28
CA TYR A 112 -2.93 -5.15 13.63
C TYR A 112 -3.18 -6.45 14.41
N ARG A 113 -2.32 -6.80 15.37
CA ARG A 113 -2.52 -7.91 16.32
C ARG A 113 -3.32 -7.54 17.56
N GLN A 114 -3.53 -6.26 17.82
CA GLN A 114 -4.31 -5.78 18.96
C GLN A 114 -5.79 -6.10 18.72
N GLU A 115 -6.46 -6.59 19.75
CA GLU A 115 -7.87 -6.92 19.69
C GLU A 115 -8.71 -5.71 19.26
N GLY A 116 -9.69 -5.94 18.38
CA GLY A 116 -10.58 -4.90 17.87
C GLY A 116 -10.01 -3.99 16.77
N THR A 117 -8.72 -4.12 16.41
CA THR A 117 -8.11 -3.27 15.36
C THR A 117 -8.37 -3.75 13.94
N LEU A 118 -8.51 -5.07 13.75
CA LEU A 118 -8.93 -5.68 12.50
C LEU A 118 -10.25 -6.43 12.72
N GLN A 119 -11.34 -5.84 12.22
CA GLN A 119 -12.67 -6.43 12.22
C GLN A 119 -13.13 -6.62 10.78
N PRO A 120 -14.04 -7.55 10.48
CA PRO A 120 -14.49 -7.80 9.10
C PRO A 120 -14.98 -6.56 8.35
N HIS A 121 -15.49 -5.56 9.09
CA HIS A 121 -16.08 -4.34 8.55
C HIS A 121 -15.27 -3.07 8.85
N ARG A 122 -14.11 -3.15 9.52
CA ARG A 122 -13.32 -1.99 9.92
C ARG A 122 -11.86 -2.32 10.20
N MET A 123 -10.95 -1.46 9.75
CA MET A 123 -9.59 -1.38 10.28
C MET A 123 -9.44 -0.11 11.13
N ASP A 124 -8.74 -0.23 12.26
CA ASP A 124 -8.32 0.88 13.12
C ASP A 124 -6.91 0.58 13.63
N LEU A 125 -5.92 1.00 12.86
CA LEU A 125 -4.52 0.69 13.07
C LEU A 125 -3.78 1.90 13.61
N THR A 126 -2.96 1.68 14.63
CA THR A 126 -1.91 2.60 15.06
C THR A 126 -0.58 2.11 14.52
N LEU A 127 0.12 3.00 13.83
CA LEU A 127 1.37 2.73 13.14
C LEU A 127 2.49 3.49 13.84
N GLY A 128 3.48 2.76 14.33
CA GLY A 128 4.72 3.29 14.86
C GLY A 128 5.75 3.59 13.77
N PRO A 129 6.80 4.33 14.08
CA PRO A 129 7.13 4.85 15.42
C PRO A 129 6.36 6.12 15.80
N CYS A 130 5.81 6.86 14.83
CA CYS A 130 5.26 8.19 15.06
C CYS A 130 3.82 8.20 15.62
N GLY A 131 3.13 7.06 15.67
CA GLY A 131 1.76 6.98 16.16
C GLY A 131 0.73 7.50 15.14
N VAL A 132 0.95 7.25 13.85
CA VAL A 132 -0.03 7.55 12.80
C VAL A 132 -1.22 6.62 12.98
N ARG A 133 -2.44 7.17 13.01
CA ARG A 133 -3.67 6.36 13.06
C ARG A 133 -4.25 6.23 11.66
N LEU A 134 -4.52 5.00 11.24
CA LEU A 134 -5.14 4.66 9.97
C LEU A 134 -6.46 3.93 10.23
N GLU A 135 -7.54 4.44 9.67
CA GLU A 135 -8.87 3.84 9.77
C GLU A 135 -9.45 3.59 8.39
N LEU A 136 -10.00 2.40 8.16
CA LEU A 136 -10.60 2.02 6.89
C LEU A 136 -11.96 1.36 7.10
N ALA A 137 -12.96 1.77 6.31
CA ALA A 137 -14.26 1.12 6.23
C ALA A 137 -14.56 0.73 4.77
N PRO A 138 -14.80 -0.56 4.47
CA PRO A 138 -15.00 -1.03 3.11
C PRO A 138 -16.45 -0.85 2.63
N THR A 139 -16.61 -0.70 1.33
CA THR A 139 -17.86 -0.90 0.59
C THR A 139 -17.70 -2.12 -0.34
N ALA A 140 -18.65 -2.36 -1.23
CA ALA A 140 -18.49 -3.43 -2.22
C ALA A 140 -17.37 -3.12 -3.23
N HIS A 141 -17.19 -1.86 -3.66
CA HIS A 141 -16.29 -1.47 -4.76
C HIS A 141 -15.28 -0.39 -4.37
N GLY A 142 -15.07 -0.13 -3.09
CA GLY A 142 -14.17 0.91 -2.61
C GLY A 142 -14.07 0.91 -1.10
N ALA A 143 -13.45 1.93 -0.53
CA ALA A 143 -13.39 2.14 0.92
C ALA A 143 -13.24 3.64 1.23
N ILE A 144 -13.61 4.03 2.45
CA ILE A 144 -13.21 5.31 3.03
C ILE A 144 -11.99 5.04 3.91
N LEU A 145 -10.92 5.79 3.65
CA LEU A 145 -9.68 5.77 4.43
C LEU A 145 -9.53 7.11 5.15
N ARG A 146 -9.30 7.08 6.46
CA ARG A 146 -8.92 8.24 7.26
C ARG A 146 -7.53 8.01 7.84
N VAL A 147 -6.63 8.96 7.61
CA VAL A 147 -5.30 8.96 8.21
C VAL A 147 -5.16 10.18 9.11
N THR A 148 -4.86 9.94 10.38
CA THR A 148 -4.56 10.98 11.37
C THR A 148 -3.07 10.97 11.64
N PHE A 149 -2.38 12.00 11.14
CA PHE A 149 -0.96 12.22 11.45
C PHE A 149 -0.82 12.89 12.82
N PRO A 150 0.21 12.53 13.61
CA PRO A 150 0.44 13.14 14.91
C PRO A 150 0.79 14.64 14.75
N PRO A 151 0.45 15.50 15.74
CA PRO A 151 0.75 16.93 15.70
C PRO A 151 2.24 17.25 15.54
N SER A 152 3.12 16.34 15.98
CA SER A 152 4.58 16.46 15.87
C SER A 152 5.09 16.37 14.42
N MET A 153 4.27 15.92 13.47
CA MET A 153 4.67 15.78 12.07
C MET A 153 4.43 17.07 11.30
N ALA A 154 5.47 17.56 10.61
CA ALA A 154 5.36 18.75 9.78
C ALA A 154 4.38 18.50 8.62
N PRO A 155 3.58 19.50 8.19
CA PRO A 155 2.60 19.35 7.10
C PRO A 155 3.19 18.72 5.82
N GLU A 156 4.43 19.04 5.49
CA GLU A 156 5.14 18.59 4.28
C GLU A 156 5.49 17.10 4.30
N GLN A 157 5.50 16.49 5.50
CA GLN A 157 5.78 15.07 5.73
C GLN A 157 4.50 14.21 5.73
N ARG A 158 3.32 14.83 5.85
CA ARG A 158 2.03 14.14 5.92
C ARG A 158 1.59 13.71 4.52
N ARG A 159 1.95 12.49 4.12
CA ARG A 159 1.69 11.99 2.76
C ARG A 159 1.05 10.62 2.79
N ILE A 160 0.21 10.36 1.80
CA ILE A 160 -0.28 9.02 1.48
C ILE A 160 0.23 8.70 0.07
N CYS A 161 1.07 7.69 -0.05
CA CYS A 161 1.54 7.21 -1.33
C CYS A 161 0.64 6.10 -1.83
N ALA A 162 0.22 6.23 -3.08
CA ALA A 162 -0.44 5.18 -3.82
C ALA A 162 0.60 4.48 -4.69
N TRP A 163 0.72 3.18 -4.54
CA TRP A 163 1.63 2.38 -5.32
C TRP A 163 0.86 1.32 -6.08
N VAL A 164 0.93 1.40 -7.40
CA VAL A 164 0.53 0.31 -8.29
C VAL A 164 1.80 -0.43 -8.65
N PRO A 165 1.87 -1.75 -8.42
CA PRO A 165 3.07 -2.51 -8.70
C PRO A 165 3.46 -2.43 -10.18
N PRO A 166 4.74 -2.14 -10.50
CA PRO A 166 5.22 -2.20 -11.87
C PRO A 166 5.19 -3.66 -12.32
N GLY A 167 4.69 -3.93 -13.53
CA GLY A 167 4.84 -5.25 -14.10
C GLY A 167 6.32 -5.51 -14.39
N ALA A 168 6.80 -6.62 -13.85
CA ALA A 168 8.13 -7.12 -14.16
C ALA A 168 8.11 -8.66 -14.21
N ASP A 169 6.92 -9.25 -14.24
CA ASP A 169 6.72 -10.68 -14.32
C ASP A 169 6.60 -11.06 -15.81
N LYS A 170 7.03 -12.27 -16.18
CA LYS A 170 6.95 -12.76 -17.57
C LYS A 170 5.53 -13.23 -17.92
N ASP A 171 4.51 -12.48 -17.53
CA ASP A 171 3.12 -12.77 -17.89
C ASP A 171 2.77 -12.21 -19.28
N GLU A 172 1.60 -12.61 -19.79
CA GLU A 172 1.13 -12.18 -21.12
C GLU A 172 0.86 -10.68 -21.19
N ASP A 173 0.40 -10.10 -20.07
CA ASP A 173 0.15 -8.67 -19.97
C ASP A 173 1.44 -7.86 -20.09
N GLU A 174 2.51 -8.23 -19.41
CA GLU A 174 3.79 -7.53 -19.54
C GLU A 174 4.35 -7.67 -20.97
N ARG A 175 4.16 -8.82 -21.63
CA ARG A 175 4.53 -9.00 -23.04
C ARG A 175 3.75 -8.06 -23.96
N HIS A 176 2.43 -7.98 -23.82
CA HIS A 176 1.58 -7.10 -24.64
C HIS A 176 1.84 -5.62 -24.34
N ALA A 177 1.98 -5.27 -23.06
CA ALA A 177 2.25 -3.92 -22.61
C ALA A 177 3.61 -3.41 -23.14
N LYS A 178 4.65 -4.26 -23.07
CA LYS A 178 5.96 -3.98 -23.67
C LYS A 178 5.87 -3.81 -25.18
N ALA A 179 5.16 -4.69 -25.89
CA ALA A 179 4.97 -4.57 -27.34
C ALA A 179 4.23 -3.28 -27.75
N ALA A 180 3.32 -2.79 -26.91
CA ALA A 180 2.56 -1.57 -27.13
C ALA A 180 3.20 -0.30 -26.55
N GLY A 181 4.35 -0.39 -25.88
CA GLY A 181 5.01 0.75 -25.22
C GLY A 181 4.19 1.34 -24.05
N ARG A 182 3.41 0.53 -23.35
CA ARG A 182 2.52 0.96 -22.26
C ARG A 182 2.97 0.35 -20.93
N ALA A 183 3.05 1.14 -19.86
CA ALA A 183 3.24 0.62 -18.50
C ALA A 183 2.02 -0.20 -18.03
N THR A 184 2.28 -1.27 -17.27
CA THR A 184 1.28 -2.19 -16.69
C THR A 184 0.67 -1.72 -15.37
N GLY A 185 1.26 -0.71 -14.74
CA GLY A 185 0.72 0.00 -13.59
C GLY A 185 0.99 1.50 -13.72
N ARG A 186 0.02 2.35 -13.38
CA ARG A 186 0.16 3.81 -13.42
C ARG A 186 -0.58 4.48 -12.28
N CYS A 187 -0.01 5.56 -11.75
CA CYS A 187 -0.67 6.53 -10.89
C CYS A 187 -0.63 7.88 -11.61
N ARG A 188 -1.79 8.55 -11.79
CA ARG A 188 -1.87 9.83 -12.49
C ARG A 188 -2.64 10.86 -11.69
N ALA A 189 -2.09 12.07 -11.56
CA ALA A 189 -2.83 13.19 -11.00
C ALA A 189 -3.97 13.65 -11.94
N GLY A 190 -5.18 13.75 -11.40
CA GLY A 190 -6.33 14.40 -12.03
C GLY A 190 -6.69 15.72 -11.32
N ALA A 191 -7.65 16.46 -11.87
CA ALA A 191 -8.09 17.75 -11.30
C ALA A 191 -8.74 17.61 -9.90
N GLU A 192 -9.35 16.46 -9.61
CA GLU A 192 -10.12 16.19 -8.39
C GLU A 192 -9.72 14.85 -7.73
N GLY A 193 -8.57 14.27 -8.10
CA GLY A 193 -8.22 12.94 -7.63
C GLY A 193 -6.88 12.40 -8.13
N ILE A 194 -6.57 11.17 -7.76
CA ILE A 194 -5.45 10.39 -8.30
C ILE A 194 -6.03 9.12 -8.91
N ASP A 195 -5.83 8.94 -10.21
CA ASP A 195 -6.25 7.75 -10.94
C ASP A 195 -5.15 6.68 -10.81
N LEU A 196 -5.57 5.46 -10.47
CA LEU A 196 -4.73 4.28 -10.33
C LEU A 196 -5.18 3.26 -11.37
N GLU A 197 -4.29 2.93 -12.30
CA GLU A 197 -4.56 1.97 -13.36
C GLU A 197 -3.66 0.75 -13.20
N SER A 198 -4.26 -0.44 -13.16
CA SER A 198 -3.54 -1.70 -13.27
C SER A 198 -4.03 -2.47 -14.49
N ARG A 199 -3.09 -2.92 -15.30
CA ARG A 199 -3.32 -3.84 -16.42
C ARG A 199 -3.01 -5.29 -16.06
N ARG A 200 -2.77 -5.63 -14.79
CA ARG A 200 -2.40 -6.99 -14.42
C ARG A 200 -3.62 -7.87 -14.20
N PHE A 201 -3.86 -8.78 -15.13
CA PHE A 201 -4.88 -9.81 -15.07
C PHE A 201 -4.33 -11.13 -15.59
N ALA A 202 -4.49 -12.23 -14.86
CA ALA A 202 -3.87 -13.52 -15.24
C ALA A 202 -4.25 -14.00 -16.65
N GLY A 203 -5.42 -13.62 -17.17
CA GLY A 203 -5.89 -13.93 -18.53
C GLY A 203 -5.61 -12.86 -19.59
N GLY A 204 -4.84 -11.82 -19.24
CA GLY A 204 -4.61 -10.66 -20.09
C GLY A 204 -5.75 -9.64 -20.08
N VAL A 205 -5.43 -8.35 -20.18
CA VAL A 205 -6.46 -7.32 -20.46
C VAL A 205 -7.13 -7.63 -21.80
N PRO A 206 -8.46 -7.76 -21.88
CA PRO A 206 -9.14 -8.01 -23.15
C PRO A 206 -8.76 -7.01 -24.23
N ALA A 207 -8.62 -7.48 -25.47
CA ALA A 207 -8.31 -6.60 -26.60
C ALA A 207 -9.35 -5.47 -26.71
N GLY A 208 -8.87 -4.22 -26.69
CA GLY A 208 -9.71 -3.02 -26.72
C GLY A 208 -10.09 -2.44 -25.35
N ALA A 209 -9.73 -3.09 -24.23
CA ALA A 209 -9.89 -2.52 -22.89
C ALA A 209 -8.65 -1.71 -22.47
N ASP A 210 -8.89 -0.62 -21.72
CA ASP A 210 -7.83 0.26 -21.27
C ASP A 210 -7.10 -0.25 -20.00
N PHE A 211 -7.79 -0.97 -19.12
CA PHE A 211 -7.24 -1.48 -17.86
C PHE A 211 -7.96 -2.75 -17.38
N ALA A 212 -7.30 -3.51 -16.49
CA ALA A 212 -7.92 -4.59 -15.72
C ALA A 212 -8.58 -4.07 -14.44
N LEU A 213 -7.96 -3.07 -13.82
CA LEU A 213 -8.49 -2.33 -12.68
C LEU A 213 -8.25 -0.83 -12.90
N HIS A 214 -9.29 -0.04 -12.62
CA HIS A 214 -9.19 1.38 -12.41
C HIS A 214 -9.74 1.73 -11.03
N ALA A 215 -8.97 2.47 -10.25
CA ALA A 215 -9.39 3.02 -8.97
C ALA A 215 -9.08 4.52 -8.95
N ARG A 216 -9.86 5.28 -8.17
CA ARG A 216 -9.67 6.73 -8.03
C ARG A 216 -9.62 7.10 -6.56
N LEU A 217 -8.61 7.87 -6.18
CA LEU A 217 -8.49 8.45 -4.84
C LEU A 217 -9.00 9.87 -4.87
N GLU A 218 -9.90 10.20 -3.95
CA GLU A 218 -10.54 11.51 -3.85
C GLU A 218 -10.54 11.97 -2.41
N ALA A 219 -10.21 13.24 -2.19
CA ALA A 219 -10.38 13.93 -0.92
C ALA A 219 -10.40 15.45 -1.16
N ASP A 220 -11.10 16.18 -0.30
CA ASP A 220 -11.11 17.64 -0.35
C ASP A 220 -9.68 18.19 -0.17
N GLY A 221 -9.23 18.98 -1.14
CA GLY A 221 -7.88 19.54 -1.14
C GLY A 221 -6.76 18.52 -1.41
N LEU A 222 -7.09 17.32 -1.92
CA LEU A 222 -6.09 16.36 -2.38
C LEU A 222 -5.19 17.00 -3.44
N ARG A 223 -3.89 17.05 -3.17
CA ARG A 223 -2.87 17.50 -4.11
C ARG A 223 -2.00 16.31 -4.46
N ALA A 224 -2.07 15.88 -5.70
CA ALA A 224 -1.10 14.93 -6.21
C ALA A 224 0.24 15.64 -6.34
N VAL A 225 1.29 15.01 -5.79
CA VAL A 225 2.64 15.55 -5.83
C VAL A 225 3.43 14.62 -6.74
N GLU A 226 3.44 14.92 -8.04
CA GLU A 226 4.23 14.18 -9.02
C GLU A 226 5.70 14.58 -8.91
N ASP A 227 6.60 13.60 -9.08
CA ASP A 227 8.03 13.90 -9.07
C ASP A 227 8.41 14.74 -10.29
N PRO A 228 9.28 15.75 -10.10
CA PRO A 228 9.70 16.60 -11.19
C PRO A 228 10.51 15.80 -12.22
N PRO A 229 10.58 16.27 -13.48
CA PRO A 229 11.34 15.58 -14.52
C PRO A 229 12.81 15.44 -14.14
N GLU A 230 13.35 14.24 -14.36
CA GLU A 230 14.72 13.87 -13.99
C GLU A 230 15.72 14.42 -15.02
N CYS A 231 16.73 15.16 -14.56
CA CYS A 231 17.89 15.53 -15.40
C CYS A 231 19.21 15.53 -14.61
N PHE A 232 19.43 14.48 -13.82
CA PHE A 232 20.61 14.30 -12.98
C PHE A 232 21.49 13.15 -13.44
N GLU A 233 22.75 13.17 -13.01
CA GLU A 233 23.71 12.10 -13.25
C GLU A 233 23.51 10.97 -12.23
N LEU A 234 23.42 9.74 -12.70
CA LEU A 234 23.38 8.55 -11.84
C LEU A 234 24.79 8.22 -11.36
N ASP A 235 24.88 7.61 -10.17
CA ASP A 235 26.14 7.15 -9.56
C ASP A 235 27.22 8.25 -9.39
N ALA A 236 26.78 9.49 -9.20
CA ALA A 236 27.64 10.65 -8.96
C ALA A 236 27.49 11.17 -7.52
N GLN A 237 28.61 11.63 -6.95
CA GLN A 237 28.64 12.43 -5.72
C GLN A 237 29.54 13.64 -5.90
N TYR A 238 29.29 14.70 -5.13
CA TYR A 238 30.05 15.94 -5.22
C TYR A 238 30.73 16.27 -3.90
N GLU A 239 31.93 16.87 -4.00
CA GLU A 239 32.68 17.38 -2.85
C GLU A 239 32.89 18.90 -2.97
N PRO A 240 32.70 19.68 -1.89
CA PRO A 240 32.31 19.25 -0.55
C PRO A 240 30.88 18.67 -0.51
N MET A 241 30.66 17.64 0.32
CA MET A 241 29.37 16.94 0.42
C MET A 241 28.17 17.87 0.69
N ASN A 242 28.35 19.02 1.34
CA ASN A 242 27.31 20.03 1.44
C ASN A 242 27.87 21.43 1.13
N MET A 243 27.11 22.25 0.42
CA MET A 243 27.36 23.67 0.24
C MET A 243 27.25 24.42 1.58
N ALA A 244 27.90 25.58 1.65
CA ALA A 244 27.91 26.40 2.86
C ALA A 244 26.49 26.75 3.33
N GLY A 245 26.19 26.49 4.61
CA GLY A 245 24.89 26.77 5.22
C GLY A 245 23.82 25.71 4.93
N GLN A 246 24.15 24.62 4.23
CA GLN A 246 23.30 23.45 4.07
C GLN A 246 23.86 22.24 4.83
N GLY A 247 22.98 21.30 5.15
CA GLY A 247 23.33 19.99 5.69
C GLY A 247 22.49 18.90 5.06
N ARG A 248 22.74 17.65 5.47
CA ARG A 248 21.95 16.49 5.04
C ARG A 248 20.48 16.73 5.37
N SER A 249 19.62 16.55 4.38
CA SER A 249 18.16 16.49 4.52
C SER A 249 17.65 15.13 4.03
N ALA A 250 16.33 14.95 4.03
CA ALA A 250 15.68 13.77 3.48
C ALA A 250 14.70 14.16 2.37
N GLU A 251 14.76 13.49 1.22
CA GLU A 251 13.88 13.73 0.07
C GLU A 251 13.37 12.43 -0.56
N THR A 252 12.14 12.40 -1.07
CA THR A 252 11.52 11.15 -1.58
C THR A 252 12.11 10.58 -2.85
N SER A 253 12.91 11.36 -3.58
CA SER A 253 13.60 10.92 -4.79
C SER A 253 14.74 11.86 -5.13
N ALA A 254 15.64 11.40 -6.01
CA ALA A 254 16.68 12.25 -6.60
C ALA A 254 16.09 13.48 -7.29
N ALA A 255 14.96 13.33 -7.97
CA ALA A 255 14.23 14.43 -8.60
C ALA A 255 13.79 15.50 -7.59
N ARG A 256 13.37 15.09 -6.39
CA ARG A 256 13.03 16.02 -5.31
C ARG A 256 14.26 16.72 -4.74
N CYS A 257 15.34 15.98 -4.56
CA CYS A 257 16.61 16.58 -4.14
C CYS A 257 17.12 17.60 -5.17
N GLN A 258 16.97 17.31 -6.45
CA GLN A 258 17.21 18.24 -7.54
C GLN A 258 16.33 19.49 -7.45
N ALA A 259 15.02 19.33 -7.26
CA ALA A 259 14.11 20.47 -7.13
C ALA A 259 14.43 21.32 -5.90
N ARG A 260 14.85 20.69 -4.79
CA ARG A 260 15.35 21.38 -3.61
C ARG A 260 16.60 22.20 -3.96
N CYS A 261 17.57 21.63 -4.68
CA CYS A 261 18.72 22.37 -5.19
C CYS A 261 18.29 23.58 -6.01
N GLY A 262 17.35 23.41 -6.95
CA GLY A 262 16.81 24.50 -7.77
C GLY A 262 16.16 25.64 -6.97
N GLY A 263 15.69 25.37 -5.75
CA GLY A 263 15.16 26.38 -4.83
C GLY A 263 16.21 27.08 -3.95
N VAL A 264 17.43 26.55 -3.86
CA VAL A 264 18.50 27.09 -3.02
C VAL A 264 19.44 27.96 -3.85
N ARG A 265 19.53 29.25 -3.48
CA ARG A 265 20.39 30.20 -4.17
C ARG A 265 21.85 29.73 -4.13
N GLY A 266 22.44 29.52 -5.31
CA GLY A 266 23.83 29.11 -5.45
C GLY A 266 24.07 27.61 -5.41
N CYS A 267 23.01 26.78 -5.27
CA CYS A 267 23.15 25.35 -5.45
C CYS A 267 23.38 25.02 -6.92
N ALA A 268 24.45 24.26 -7.19
CA ALA A 268 24.82 23.83 -8.54
C ALA A 268 24.69 22.30 -8.70
N HIS A 269 24.90 21.56 -7.61
CA HIS A 269 24.90 20.11 -7.59
C HIS A 269 24.11 19.62 -6.39
N PHE A 270 23.66 18.38 -6.46
CA PHE A 270 23.11 17.68 -5.32
C PHE A 270 23.62 16.25 -5.33
N THR A 271 23.63 15.61 -4.17
CA THR A 271 23.90 14.18 -4.04
C THR A 271 22.70 13.54 -3.34
N PHE A 272 22.10 12.54 -3.98
CA PHE A 272 20.96 11.80 -3.43
C PHE A 272 21.31 10.34 -3.24
N TRP A 273 21.05 9.81 -2.04
CA TRP A 273 21.37 8.43 -1.67
C TRP A 273 20.07 7.60 -1.56
N PRO A 274 20.13 6.27 -1.81
CA PRO A 274 18.95 5.40 -1.71
C PRO A 274 18.28 5.38 -0.33
N ASP A 275 18.99 5.81 0.71
CA ASP A 275 18.49 5.97 2.08
C ASP A 275 17.70 7.29 2.29
N GLY A 276 17.44 8.04 1.21
CA GLY A 276 16.76 9.32 1.23
C GLY A 276 17.65 10.52 1.47
N GLY A 277 18.93 10.30 1.76
CA GLY A 277 19.88 11.35 2.05
C GLY A 277 19.98 12.32 0.88
N CYS A 278 19.54 13.56 1.09
CA CYS A 278 19.64 14.62 0.11
C CYS A 278 20.61 15.70 0.59
N HIS A 279 21.67 15.89 -0.19
CA HIS A 279 22.75 16.82 0.03
C HIS A 279 22.79 17.85 -1.12
N LEU A 280 23.00 19.13 -0.81
CA LEU A 280 23.14 20.23 -1.76
C LEU A 280 24.51 20.85 -1.62
#